data_AF-A0A101FPN4-F1
#
_entry.id   AF-A0A101FPN4-F1
#
_cell.length_a   1.000
_cell.length_b   1.000
_cell.length_c   1.000
_cell.angle_alpha   90.00
_cell.angle_beta   90.00
_cell.angle_gamma   90.00
#
_symmetry.space_group_name_H-M   'P 1'
#
loop_
_entity.id
_entity.type
_entity.pdbx_description
1 polymer ?
#
loop_
_entity_poly.entity_id
_entity_poly.type
_entity_poly.pdbx_seq_one_letter_code
_entity_poly.pdbx_strand_id
1 'polypeptide(L)'
;MGGTFDPIHYGHLVTAESVRHRFGLAKVIFVPAGRPPHKLNYRISAPEHRLAMTAMAVASNPYFEVTALEIERPGPSYSYDTVCEI
;
A
#
# COMPACT_ATOMS: atom_id res chain seq x y z
N MET A 1 2.57 2.26 -5.03
CA MET A 1 3.43 2.19 -3.85
C MET A 1 3.01 1.00 -2.99
N GLY A 2 3.73 -0.11 -3.08
CA GLY A 2 3.47 -1.29 -2.24
C GLY A 2 4.12 -1.17 -0.87
N GLY A 3 3.50 -1.75 0.16
CA GLY A 3 4.07 -1.78 1.50
C GLY A 3 3.21 -2.53 2.51
N THR A 4 3.81 -2.99 3.62
CA THR A 4 3.00 -3.57 4.71
C THR A 4 2.16 -2.51 5.40
N PHE A 5 2.65 -1.27 5.56
CA PHE A 5 1.96 -0.18 6.25
C PHE A 5 1.44 -0.59 7.64
N ASP A 6 2.37 -0.93 8.54
CA ASP A 6 2.06 -1.41 9.89
C ASP A 6 2.68 -0.50 10.99
N PRO A 7 2.18 0.74 11.18
CA PRO A 7 1.17 1.45 10.39
C PRO A 7 1.75 2.30 9.24
N ILE A 8 0.88 2.88 8.42
CA ILE A 8 1.26 3.98 7.50
C ILE A 8 1.71 5.22 8.31
N HIS A 9 2.61 6.03 7.75
CA HIS A 9 3.20 7.19 8.44
C HIS A 9 3.74 8.21 7.43
N TYR A 10 4.16 9.39 7.89
CA TYR A 10 4.62 10.49 7.02
C TYR A 10 5.75 10.12 6.07
N GLY A 11 6.71 9.28 6.50
CA GLY A 11 7.73 8.77 5.58
C GLY A 11 7.15 8.17 4.30
N HIS A 12 6.09 7.36 4.38
CA HIS A 12 5.44 6.80 3.20
C HIS A 12 4.77 7.88 2.34
N LEU A 13 4.03 8.79 2.99
CA LEU A 13 3.25 9.83 2.30
C LEU A 13 4.17 10.84 1.58
N VAL A 14 5.22 11.31 2.25
CA VAL A 14 6.20 12.23 1.67
C VAL A 14 6.94 11.58 0.52
N THR A 15 7.34 10.31 0.65
CA THR A 15 7.98 9.58 -0.45
C THR A 15 7.06 9.44 -1.65
N ALA A 16 5.79 9.04 -1.46
CA ALA A 16 4.80 8.95 -2.53
C ALA A 16 4.61 10.28 -3.25
N GLU A 17 4.42 11.38 -2.49
CA GLU A 17 4.18 12.71 -3.06
C GLU A 17 5.42 13.23 -3.79
N SER A 18 6.61 13.00 -3.24
CA SER A 18 7.87 13.40 -3.85
C SER A 18 8.08 12.72 -5.20
N VAL A 19 7.80 11.41 -5.29
CA VAL A 19 7.88 10.65 -6.54
C VAL A 19 6.81 11.13 -7.52
N ARG A 20 5.56 11.31 -7.06
CA ARG A 20 4.46 11.82 -7.88
C ARG A 20 4.84 13.15 -8.54
N HIS A 21 5.31 14.10 -7.73
CA HIS A 21 5.69 15.43 -8.21
C HIS A 21 6.91 15.36 -9.14
N ARG A 22 7.96 14.63 -8.77
CA ARG A 22 9.21 14.55 -9.54
C ARG A 22 9.01 13.99 -10.95
N PHE A 23 8.12 13.02 -11.10
CA PHE A 23 7.89 12.33 -12.38
C PHE A 23 6.58 12.74 -13.06
N GLY A 24 5.86 13.74 -12.52
CA GLY A 24 4.59 14.21 -13.10
C GLY A 24 3.51 13.13 -13.15
N LEU A 25 3.47 12.23 -12.16
CA LEU A 25 2.48 11.15 -12.12
C LEU A 25 1.09 11.72 -11.83
N ALA A 26 0.09 11.23 -12.54
CA ALA A 26 -1.31 11.63 -12.32
C ALA A 26 -1.80 11.19 -10.94
N LYS A 27 -1.44 9.97 -10.51
CA LYS A 27 -1.81 9.38 -9.22
C LYS A 27 -0.73 8.47 -8.66
N VAL A 28 -0.79 8.21 -7.35
CA VAL A 28 -0.07 7.13 -6.68
C VAL A 28 -1.06 6.20 -5.99
N ILE A 29 -1.10 4.95 -6.43
CA ILE A 29 -1.93 3.91 -5.83
C ILE A 29 -1.14 3.22 -4.72
N PHE A 30 -1.61 3.30 -3.48
CA PHE A 30 -1.09 2.56 -2.35
C PHE A 30 -1.66 1.15 -2.35
N VAL A 31 -0.78 0.16 -2.23
CA VAL A 31 -1.12 -1.26 -2.23
C VAL A 31 -0.66 -1.87 -0.91
N PRO A 32 -1.53 -1.90 0.13
CA PRO A 32 -1.21 -2.57 1.39
C PRO A 32 -1.08 -4.08 1.15
N ALA A 33 0.05 -4.66 1.56
CA ALA A 33 0.29 -6.09 1.38
C ALA A 33 -0.64 -6.92 2.26
N GLY A 34 -1.34 -7.90 1.69
CA GLY A 34 -2.19 -8.82 2.45
C GLY A 34 -1.38 -9.71 3.38
N ARG A 35 -0.53 -10.56 2.79
CA ARG A 35 0.36 -11.47 3.52
C ARG A 35 1.79 -11.32 3.00
N PRO A 36 2.62 -10.44 3.59
CA PRO A 36 3.96 -10.18 3.08
C PRO A 36 4.83 -11.44 3.13
N PRO A 37 5.36 -11.94 1.99
CA PRO A 37 6.08 -13.23 1.92
C PRO A 37 7.37 -13.21 2.76
N HIS A 38 7.99 -12.05 2.92
CA HIS A 38 9.24 -11.89 3.67
C HIS A 38 9.03 -11.65 5.18
N LYS A 39 7.78 -11.64 5.66
CA LYS A 39 7.44 -11.39 7.06
C LYS A 39 6.54 -12.47 7.67
N LEU A 40 6.55 -13.69 7.12
CA LEU A 40 5.69 -14.79 7.59
C LEU A 40 5.86 -15.13 9.09
N ASN A 41 7.04 -14.86 9.65
CA ASN A 41 7.36 -15.13 11.06
C ASN A 41 7.22 -13.89 11.97
N TYR A 42 6.72 -12.77 11.45
CA TYR A 42 6.54 -11.55 12.22
C TYR A 42 5.09 -11.41 12.67
N ARG A 43 4.90 -10.81 13.85
CA ARG A 43 3.57 -10.35 14.25
C ARG A 43 3.27 -9.06 13.49
N ILE A 44 2.30 -9.12 12.59
CA ILE A 44 1.84 -8.00 11.76
C ILE A 44 0.39 -7.70 12.16
N SER A 45 0.01 -6.42 12.18
CA SER A 45 -1.39 -6.06 12.40
C SER A 45 -2.31 -6.63 11.32
N ALA A 46 -3.57 -6.89 11.69
CA ALA A 46 -4.59 -7.43 10.79
C ALA A 46 -4.67 -6.61 9.48
N PRO A 47 -4.76 -7.26 8.31
CA PRO A 47 -4.74 -6.58 7.01
C PRO A 47 -5.84 -5.52 6.90
N GLU A 48 -7.02 -5.77 7.47
CA GLU A 48 -8.17 -4.85 7.46
C GLU A 48 -7.85 -3.55 8.20
N HIS A 49 -7.12 -3.63 9.33
CA HIS A 49 -6.69 -2.44 10.06
C HIS A 49 -5.68 -1.62 9.27
N ARG A 50 -4.72 -2.30 8.62
CA ARG A 50 -3.69 -1.65 7.79
C ARG A 50 -4.31 -0.98 6.56
N LEU A 51 -5.29 -1.63 5.92
CA LEU A 51 -6.08 -1.04 4.84
C LEU A 51 -6.82 0.21 5.30
N ALA A 52 -7.57 0.12 6.39
CA ALA A 52 -8.35 1.23 6.93
C ALA A 52 -7.45 2.42 7.30
N MET A 53 -6.33 2.18 7.99
CA MET A 53 -5.37 3.22 8.32
C MET A 53 -4.75 3.86 7.06
N THR A 54 -4.44 3.05 6.04
CA THR A 54 -3.91 3.55 4.75
C THR A 54 -4.95 4.44 4.08
N ALA A 55 -6.20 3.99 3.98
CA ALA A 55 -7.29 4.77 3.38
C ALA A 55 -7.49 6.12 4.09
N MET A 56 -7.53 6.13 5.43
CA MET A 56 -7.65 7.37 6.21
C MET A 56 -6.45 8.30 5.99
N ALA A 57 -5.24 7.76 5.95
CA ALA A 57 -4.02 8.56 5.82
C ALA A 57 -3.88 9.25 4.45
N VAL A 58 -4.49 8.70 3.40
CA VAL A 58 -4.41 9.28 2.04
C VAL A 58 -5.66 10.06 1.63
N ALA A 59 -6.76 9.97 2.40
CA ALA A 59 -8.07 10.50 2.03
C ALA A 59 -8.08 12.00 1.68
N SER A 60 -7.17 12.79 2.26
CA SER A 60 -7.09 14.24 2.00
C SER A 60 -6.25 14.61 0.77
N ASN A 61 -5.52 13.67 0.17
CA ASN A 61 -4.70 13.94 -1.02
C ASN A 61 -5.43 13.40 -2.27
N PRO A 62 -5.93 14.28 -3.17
CA PRO A 62 -6.70 13.87 -4.34
C PRO A 62 -5.88 13.07 -5.37
N TYR A 63 -4.55 13.06 -5.24
CA TYR A 63 -3.67 12.30 -6.12
C TYR A 63 -3.31 10.92 -5.59
N PHE A 64 -3.79 10.56 -4.40
CA PHE A 64 -3.54 9.27 -3.79
C PHE A 64 -4.78 8.39 -3.81
N GLU A 65 -4.57 7.10 -4.05
CA GLU A 65 -5.61 6.07 -4.01
C GLU A 65 -5.13 4.89 -3.20
N VAL A 66 -6.05 4.05 -2.72
CA VAL A 66 -5.74 2.78 -2.08
C VAL A 66 -6.49 1.67 -2.78
N THR A 67 -5.82 0.55 -3.00
CA THR A 67 -6.46 -0.69 -3.48
C THR A 67 -6.32 -1.80 -2.44
N ALA A 68 -7.36 -2.64 -2.32
CA ALA A 68 -7.37 -3.82 -1.46
C ALA A 68 -6.87 -5.08 -2.17
N LEU A 69 -6.41 -4.98 -3.43
CA LEU A 69 -6.05 -6.10 -4.30
C LEU A 69 -5.23 -7.20 -3.59
N GLU A 70 -4.12 -6.84 -2.95
CA GLU A 70 -3.26 -7.81 -2.27
C GLU A 70 -3.85 -8.39 -0.98
N ILE A 71 -4.82 -7.71 -0.36
CA ILE A 71 -5.52 -8.16 0.85
C ILE A 71 -6.63 -9.15 0.49
N GLU A 72 -7.34 -8.90 -0.61
CA GLU A 72 -8.43 -9.75 -1.09
C GLU A 72 -7.89 -11.03 -1.75
N ARG A 73 -6.67 -10.97 -2.31
CA ARG A 73 -6.01 -12.13 -2.92
C ARG A 73 -5.54 -13.13 -1.86
N PRO A 74 -5.88 -14.43 -1.99
CA PRO A 74 -5.38 -15.44 -1.08
C PRO A 74 -3.88 -15.70 -1.28
N GLY A 75 -3.20 -16.09 -0.21
CA GLY A 75 -1.78 -16.46 -0.26
C GLY A 75 -0.82 -15.28 -0.05
N PRO A 76 0.49 -15.49 -0.25
CA PRO A 76 1.49 -14.44 -0.11
C PRO A 76 1.34 -13.35 -1.16
N SER A 77 1.60 -12.10 -0.78
CA SER A 77 1.54 -10.96 -1.68
C SER A 77 2.88 -10.76 -2.40
N TYR A 78 2.98 -11.23 -3.64
CA TYR A 78 4.12 -10.93 -4.52
C TYR A 78 3.82 -9.77 -5.46
N SER A 79 4.78 -8.86 -5.60
CA SER A 79 4.64 -7.69 -6.47
C SER A 79 4.44 -8.04 -7.94
N TYR A 80 4.99 -9.18 -8.40
CA TYR A 80 4.80 -9.66 -9.77
C TYR A 80 3.31 -9.91 -10.05
N ASP A 81 2.66 -10.69 -9.19
CA ASP A 81 1.23 -11.02 -9.31
C ASP A 81 0.38 -9.73 -9.29
N THR A 82 0.71 -8.80 -8.38
CA THR A 82 0.05 -7.49 -8.29
C THR A 82 0.15 -6.67 -9.56
N VAL A 83 1.32 -6.60 -10.20
CA VAL A 83 1.50 -5.83 -11.44
C VAL A 83 0.78 -6.49 -12.62
N CYS A 84 0.62 -7.81 -12.62
CA CYS A 84 -0.13 -8.52 -13.67
C CYS A 84 -1.65 -8.30 -13.59
N GLU A 85 -2.17 -7.81 -12.47
CA GLU A 85 -3.61 -7.63 -12.21
C GLU A 85 -4.07 -6.16 -12.25
N ILE A 86 -3.14 -5.20 -12.39
CA ILE A 86 -3.41 -3.74 -12.42
C ILE A 86 -3.51 -3.22 -13.86
#